data_AF-A0AAW0LZP4-F1
#
_entry.id   AF-A0AAW0LZP4-F1
#
_cell.length_a   1.000
_cell.length_b   1.000
_cell.length_c   1.000
_cell.angle_alpha   90.00
_cell.angle_beta   90.00
_cell.angle_gamma   90.00
#
_symmetry.space_group_name_H-M   'P 1'
#
loop_
_entity.id
_entity.type
_entity.pdbx_description
1 polymer ?
#
loop_
_entity_poly.entity_id
_entity_poly.type
_entity_poly.pdbx_seq_one_letter_code
_entity_poly.pdbx_strand_id
1 'polypeptide(L)'
;MATSLKDPPLLVCFTKPLASITSKIYEIGGGSGTCAKGILDYIMLNAPTRVYNNMTYISVEISPSLAEIQRQTVGEVRTHLSKFRVECRDAADRSGWGDVDQQPCWVIMLEVLDNLPHDLIYSENQVSPWMEVWVGKKHDRETHSELFKPLQDSLITRCVEIMDWEKDHSNQSGSVSMARSIWSKVFPKPRRCWLPTGCLRLLEVLHGVLPKMSLIASDFSYLPDVRIPGERAPLVSTKKNGSSLDYGSYLDAKGDADIFFPTDFWLLERIDHYCSGQLKMHKDNSSKQGKKRRTITLDTSSFMEEFGLPTKTRTRDGYNPLLDDFKNTKFYLSVPTHNIK
;
A
#
# COMPACT_ATOMS: atom_id res chain seq x y z
N MET A 1 -28.28 -23.56 5.32
CA MET A 1 -28.76 -23.29 3.95
C MET A 1 -27.94 -22.12 3.41
N ALA A 2 -26.82 -22.42 2.75
CA ALA A 2 -25.96 -21.42 2.13
C ALA A 2 -26.48 -21.17 0.70
N THR A 3 -27.22 -20.08 0.52
CA THR A 3 -27.55 -19.60 -0.83
C THR A 3 -26.31 -18.96 -1.43
N SER A 4 -25.79 -19.61 -2.47
CA SER A 4 -24.80 -19.09 -3.41
C SER A 4 -25.16 -17.65 -3.82
N LEU A 5 -24.41 -16.67 -3.31
CA LEU A 5 -24.45 -15.29 -3.78
C LEU A 5 -23.64 -15.24 -5.08
N LYS A 6 -24.37 -15.16 -6.20
CA LYS A 6 -23.83 -15.29 -7.56
C LYS A 6 -23.05 -14.09 -8.09
N ASP A 7 -22.87 -13.02 -7.33
CA ASP A 7 -22.06 -11.86 -7.76
C ASP A 7 -21.45 -11.18 -6.51
N PRO A 8 -20.12 -11.18 -6.30
CA PRO A 8 -19.52 -10.42 -5.21
C PRO A 8 -19.50 -8.92 -5.55
N PRO A 9 -20.18 -8.07 -4.78
CA PRO A 9 -20.34 -6.62 -5.03
C PRO A 9 -19.06 -5.78 -4.84
N LEU A 10 -17.99 -6.36 -4.29
CA LEU A 10 -16.64 -5.77 -4.29
C LEU A 10 -16.11 -5.50 -5.71
N LEU A 11 -16.61 -6.23 -6.71
CA LEU A 11 -16.12 -6.19 -8.09
C LEU A 11 -16.56 -4.96 -8.88
N VAL A 12 -17.71 -4.37 -8.56
CA VAL A 12 -18.24 -3.20 -9.29
C VAL A 12 -17.33 -2.00 -9.07
N CYS A 13 -16.70 -1.92 -7.89
CA CYS A 13 -15.92 -0.79 -7.43
C CYS A 13 -14.72 -0.46 -8.32
N PHE A 14 -14.11 -1.49 -8.91
CA PHE A 14 -12.93 -1.31 -9.74
C PHE A 14 -13.30 -0.90 -11.17
N THR A 15 -14.51 -1.20 -11.65
CA THR A 15 -14.77 -1.27 -13.10
C THR A 15 -15.22 0.03 -13.74
N LYS A 16 -15.90 0.93 -13.02
CA LYS A 16 -16.20 2.28 -13.52
C LYS A 16 -14.91 3.07 -13.85
N PRO A 17 -13.86 3.05 -13.00
CA PRO A 17 -12.54 3.58 -13.36
C PRO A 17 -11.86 2.79 -14.50
N LEU A 18 -11.91 1.45 -14.47
CA LEU A 18 -11.25 0.57 -15.45
C LEU A 18 -11.84 0.63 -16.87
N ALA A 19 -13.10 1.05 -17.03
CA ALA A 19 -13.82 1.05 -18.31
C ALA A 19 -13.27 2.06 -19.34
N SER A 20 -12.29 2.88 -18.96
CA SER A 20 -11.60 3.83 -19.83
C SER A 20 -10.30 3.23 -20.37
N ILE A 21 -10.35 2.71 -21.61
CA ILE A 21 -9.24 2.65 -22.59
C ILE A 21 -8.10 1.64 -22.31
N THR A 22 -7.93 1.10 -21.11
CA THR A 22 -6.75 0.28 -20.78
C THR A 22 -6.95 -1.22 -20.96
N SER A 23 -6.07 -1.86 -21.74
CA SER A 23 -6.05 -3.31 -21.95
C SER A 23 -5.30 -4.10 -20.85
N LYS A 24 -4.68 -3.46 -19.86
CA LYS A 24 -3.82 -4.17 -18.89
C LYS A 24 -4.13 -3.82 -17.44
N ILE A 25 -4.24 -4.86 -16.62
CA ILE A 25 -4.34 -4.79 -15.16
C ILE A 25 -3.17 -5.58 -14.58
N TYR A 26 -2.44 -4.98 -13.67
CA TYR A 26 -1.47 -5.61 -12.80
C TYR A 26 -2.06 -5.67 -11.39
N GLU A 27 -2.09 -6.85 -10.78
CA GLU A 27 -2.41 -7.02 -9.36
C GLU A 27 -1.16 -7.44 -8.63
N ILE A 28 -0.74 -6.70 -7.60
CA ILE A 28 0.40 -7.05 -6.77
C ILE A 28 -0.14 -7.81 -5.55
N GLY A 29 0.37 -9.02 -5.30
CA GLY A 29 -0.05 -9.82 -4.14
C GLY A 29 -1.50 -10.32 -4.24
N GLY A 30 -1.88 -10.97 -5.35
CA GLY A 30 -3.26 -11.41 -5.60
C GLY A 30 -3.81 -12.52 -4.69
N GLY A 31 -3.06 -12.98 -3.68
CA GLY A 31 -3.49 -13.96 -2.70
C GLY A 31 -3.96 -15.26 -3.36
N SER A 32 -5.21 -15.65 -3.10
CA SER A 32 -5.84 -16.84 -3.70
C SER A 32 -6.41 -16.61 -5.11
N GLY A 33 -6.38 -15.38 -5.64
CA GLY A 33 -6.87 -15.05 -6.99
C GLY A 33 -8.38 -14.84 -7.08
N THR A 34 -9.07 -14.79 -5.94
CA THR A 34 -10.50 -14.49 -5.87
C THR A 34 -10.83 -13.09 -6.37
N CYS A 35 -9.98 -12.09 -6.08
CA CYS A 35 -10.12 -10.73 -6.60
C CYS A 35 -9.99 -10.72 -8.14
N ALA A 36 -8.90 -11.27 -8.68
CA ALA A 36 -8.68 -11.40 -10.12
C ALA A 36 -9.86 -12.08 -10.84
N LYS A 37 -10.27 -13.25 -10.35
CA LYS A 37 -11.42 -13.98 -10.89
C LYS A 37 -12.67 -13.11 -10.89
N GLY A 38 -12.95 -12.46 -9.75
CA GLY A 38 -14.08 -11.57 -9.65
C GLY A 38 -14.03 -10.42 -10.65
N ILE A 39 -12.92 -9.69 -10.74
CA ILE A 39 -12.80 -8.57 -11.67
C ILE A 39 -13.03 -9.05 -13.12
N LEU A 40 -12.49 -10.20 -13.49
CA LEU A 40 -12.69 -10.81 -14.81
C LEU A 40 -14.14 -11.21 -15.06
N ASP A 41 -14.81 -11.87 -14.10
CA ASP A 41 -16.23 -12.22 -14.16
C ASP A 41 -17.08 -10.95 -14.37
N TYR A 42 -16.82 -9.90 -13.60
CA TYR A 42 -17.58 -8.65 -13.72
C TYR A 42 -17.39 -7.98 -15.07
N ILE A 43 -16.14 -7.84 -15.54
CA ILE A 43 -15.86 -7.22 -16.84
C ILE A 43 -16.50 -8.04 -17.96
N MET A 44 -16.44 -9.38 -17.89
CA MET A 44 -17.08 -10.27 -18.87
C MET A 44 -18.59 -10.07 -18.93
N LEU A 45 -19.25 -9.83 -17.80
CA LEU A 45 -20.71 -9.69 -17.71
C LEU A 45 -21.22 -8.26 -17.99
N ASN A 46 -20.43 -7.24 -17.70
CA ASN A 46 -20.92 -5.85 -17.64
C ASN A 46 -20.21 -4.88 -18.60
N ALA A 47 -19.01 -5.19 -19.10
CA ALA A 47 -18.29 -4.32 -20.02
C ALA A 47 -18.60 -4.67 -21.49
N PRO A 48 -18.42 -3.72 -22.44
CA PRO A 48 -18.49 -4.05 -23.87
C PRO A 48 -17.53 -5.20 -24.21
N THR A 49 -17.98 -6.17 -25.01
CA THR A 49 -17.23 -7.40 -25.33
C THR A 49 -15.79 -7.13 -25.81
N ARG A 50 -15.56 -6.02 -26.52
CA ARG A 50 -14.23 -5.59 -26.96
C ARG A 50 -13.24 -5.34 -25.82
N VAL A 51 -13.72 -4.92 -24.64
CA VAL A 51 -12.89 -4.65 -23.46
C VAL A 51 -12.37 -5.98 -22.91
N TYR A 52 -13.28 -6.90 -22.57
CA TYR A 52 -12.91 -8.23 -22.08
C TYR A 52 -12.05 -9.01 -23.09
N ASN A 53 -12.37 -8.94 -24.39
CA ASN A 53 -11.61 -9.66 -25.41
C ASN A 53 -10.17 -9.16 -25.55
N ASN A 54 -9.92 -7.88 -25.31
CA ASN A 54 -8.61 -7.26 -25.51
C ASN A 54 -7.84 -6.99 -24.21
N MET A 55 -8.36 -7.43 -23.06
CA MET A 55 -7.69 -7.23 -21.78
C MET A 55 -6.65 -8.32 -21.48
N THR A 56 -5.70 -7.99 -20.62
CA THR A 56 -4.75 -8.89 -19.98
C THR A 56 -4.68 -8.52 -18.50
N TYR A 57 -4.85 -9.52 -17.66
CA TYR A 57 -4.73 -9.44 -16.22
C TYR A 57 -3.47 -10.19 -15.80
N ILE A 58 -2.58 -9.49 -15.11
CA ILE A 58 -1.26 -10.00 -14.71
C ILE A 58 -1.19 -9.91 -13.20
N SER A 59 -1.23 -11.04 -12.52
CA SER A 59 -0.89 -11.08 -11.10
C SER A 59 0.62 -11.17 -10.92
N VAL A 60 1.20 -10.33 -10.08
CA VAL A 60 2.61 -10.36 -9.68
C VAL A 60 2.65 -10.88 -8.25
N GLU A 61 3.19 -12.09 -8.09
CA GLU A 61 3.14 -12.85 -6.83
C GLU A 61 4.53 -13.38 -6.51
N ILE A 62 4.97 -13.25 -5.26
CA ILE A 62 6.30 -13.76 -4.87
C ILE A 62 6.24 -15.25 -4.52
N SER A 63 5.09 -15.75 -4.06
CA SER A 63 4.89 -17.13 -3.61
C SER A 63 4.52 -18.06 -4.76
N PRO A 64 5.34 -19.08 -5.09
CA PRO A 64 5.00 -20.06 -6.11
C PRO A 64 3.72 -20.86 -5.79
N SER A 65 3.43 -21.10 -4.50
CA SER A 65 2.24 -21.83 -4.08
C SER A 65 0.97 -21.01 -4.27
N LEU A 66 0.98 -19.72 -3.90
CA LEU A 66 -0.14 -18.81 -4.19
C LEU A 66 -0.32 -18.63 -5.69
N ALA A 67 0.77 -18.52 -6.46
CA ALA A 67 0.69 -18.43 -7.92
C ALA A 67 -0.03 -19.63 -8.55
N GLU A 68 0.15 -20.84 -8.00
CA GLU A 68 -0.57 -22.03 -8.45
C GLU A 68 -2.04 -22.00 -8.04
N ILE A 69 -2.35 -21.61 -6.81
CA ILE A 69 -3.74 -21.44 -6.34
C ILE A 69 -4.48 -20.44 -7.23
N GLN A 70 -3.87 -19.30 -7.56
CA GLN A 70 -4.46 -18.29 -8.44
C GLN A 70 -4.77 -18.85 -9.83
N ARG A 71 -3.87 -19.65 -10.42
CA ARG A 71 -4.11 -20.32 -11.71
C ARG A 71 -5.30 -21.26 -11.63
N GLN A 72 -5.44 -22.00 -10.54
CA GLN A 72 -6.56 -22.91 -10.32
C GLN A 72 -7.88 -22.14 -10.15
N THR A 73 -7.91 -21.15 -9.26
CA THR A 73 -9.10 -20.34 -8.96
C THR A 73 -9.60 -19.57 -10.17
N VAL A 74 -8.72 -18.87 -10.89
CA VAL A 74 -9.12 -18.15 -12.12
C VAL A 74 -9.44 -19.14 -13.26
N GLY A 75 -8.76 -20.28 -13.30
CA GLY A 75 -8.95 -21.34 -14.28
C GLY A 75 -10.29 -22.09 -14.19
N GLU A 76 -11.03 -21.95 -13.08
CA GLU A 76 -12.41 -22.45 -12.95
C GLU A 76 -13.32 -21.91 -14.06
N VAL A 77 -13.02 -20.71 -14.60
CA VAL A 77 -13.71 -20.09 -15.71
C VAL A 77 -12.82 -20.15 -16.95
N ARG A 78 -13.07 -21.12 -17.84
CA ARG A 78 -12.21 -21.42 -19.01
C ARG A 78 -11.90 -20.21 -19.89
N THR A 79 -12.82 -19.26 -20.03
CA THR A 79 -12.60 -18.05 -20.84
C THR A 79 -11.56 -17.10 -20.24
N HIS A 80 -11.32 -17.15 -18.93
CA HIS A 80 -10.33 -16.33 -18.23
C HIS A 80 -8.89 -16.79 -18.48
N LEU A 81 -8.66 -18.06 -18.83
CA LEU A 81 -7.32 -18.61 -19.10
C LEU A 81 -6.55 -17.84 -20.19
N SER A 82 -7.25 -17.25 -21.15
CA SER A 82 -6.66 -16.42 -22.20
C SER A 82 -6.42 -14.96 -21.80
N LYS A 83 -6.92 -14.55 -20.63
CA LYS A 83 -6.87 -13.17 -20.11
C LYS A 83 -5.94 -13.06 -18.91
N PHE A 84 -5.78 -14.13 -18.14
CA PHE A 84 -5.06 -14.13 -16.88
C PHE A 84 -3.72 -14.84 -16.98
N ARG A 85 -2.70 -14.28 -16.35
CA ARG A 85 -1.45 -14.97 -16.06
C ARG A 85 -0.88 -14.52 -14.72
N VAL A 86 -0.05 -15.36 -14.12
CA VAL A 86 0.71 -15.03 -12.90
C VAL A 86 2.19 -14.96 -13.25
N GLU A 87 2.84 -13.88 -12.86
CA GLU A 87 4.29 -13.68 -12.96
C GLU A 87 4.88 -13.85 -11.55
N CYS A 88 5.58 -14.97 -11.33
CA CYS A 88 6.16 -15.30 -10.03
C CYS A 88 7.47 -14.51 -9.81
N ARG A 89 7.39 -13.34 -9.18
CA ARG A 89 8.54 -12.44 -8.93
C ARG A 89 8.26 -11.47 -7.79
N ASP A 90 9.31 -10.87 -7.23
CA ASP A 90 9.21 -9.71 -6.35
C ASP A 90 8.88 -8.44 -7.17
N ALA A 91 7.75 -7.80 -6.88
CA ALA A 91 7.34 -6.57 -7.54
C ALA A 91 8.29 -5.40 -7.25
N ALA A 92 9.00 -5.42 -6.12
CA ALA A 92 9.98 -4.41 -5.70
C ALA A 92 11.41 -4.70 -6.21
N ASP A 93 11.61 -5.76 -7.00
CA ASP A 93 12.85 -6.05 -7.70
C ASP A 93 12.76 -5.66 -9.18
N ARG A 94 13.41 -4.55 -9.55
CA ARG A 94 13.47 -4.04 -10.92
C ARG A 94 13.96 -5.09 -11.92
N SER A 95 14.85 -6.00 -11.52
CA SER A 95 15.44 -6.99 -12.42
C SER A 95 14.43 -8.06 -12.88
N GLY A 96 13.38 -8.30 -12.09
CA GLY A 96 12.27 -9.19 -12.45
C GLY A 96 11.31 -8.60 -13.49
N TRP A 97 11.40 -7.30 -13.77
CA TRP A 97 10.60 -6.62 -14.79
C TRP A 97 11.36 -6.51 -16.10
N GLY A 98 10.65 -6.65 -17.22
CA GLY A 98 11.22 -6.46 -18.56
C GLY A 98 11.45 -4.99 -18.91
N ASP A 99 11.29 -4.70 -20.19
CA ASP A 99 11.31 -3.33 -20.71
C ASP A 99 10.16 -2.50 -20.12
N VAL A 100 10.37 -1.19 -20.09
CA VAL A 100 9.38 -0.23 -19.58
C VAL A 100 8.11 -0.28 -20.44
N ASP A 101 6.96 -0.55 -19.82
CA ASP A 101 5.68 -0.56 -20.52
C ASP A 101 5.08 0.84 -20.56
N GLN A 102 5.05 1.43 -21.76
CA GLN A 102 4.51 2.76 -22.00
C GLN A 102 2.99 2.77 -22.20
N GLN A 103 2.31 1.63 -22.10
CA GLN A 103 0.86 1.56 -22.21
C GLN A 103 0.18 2.02 -20.90
N PRO A 104 -0.93 2.76 -20.97
CA PRO A 104 -1.79 2.97 -19.82
C PRO A 104 -2.27 1.62 -19.26
N CYS A 105 -2.07 1.43 -17.96
CA CYS A 105 -2.46 0.22 -17.25
C CYS A 105 -2.99 0.57 -15.87
N TRP A 106 -3.62 -0.40 -15.24
CA TRP A 106 -3.99 -0.32 -13.83
C TRP A 106 -3.05 -1.17 -13.00
N VAL A 107 -2.71 -0.66 -11.81
CA VAL A 107 -2.04 -1.42 -10.77
C VAL A 107 -2.97 -1.45 -9.56
N ILE A 108 -3.26 -2.65 -9.06
CA ILE A 108 -4.12 -2.91 -7.91
C ILE A 108 -3.25 -3.52 -6.81
N MET A 109 -3.34 -2.96 -5.60
CA MET A 109 -2.65 -3.45 -4.41
C MET A 109 -3.66 -3.47 -3.25
N LEU A 110 -4.17 -4.63 -2.90
CA LEU A 110 -5.12 -4.78 -1.78
C LEU A 110 -4.42 -5.56 -0.68
N GLU A 111 -4.28 -4.96 0.51
CA GLU A 111 -3.60 -5.58 1.68
C GLU A 111 -2.16 -6.00 1.35
N VAL A 112 -1.42 -5.10 0.71
CA VAL A 112 -0.01 -5.29 0.34
C VAL A 112 0.90 -4.41 1.19
N LEU A 113 0.48 -3.17 1.48
CA LEU A 113 1.35 -2.14 2.04
C LEU A 113 1.65 -2.38 3.52
N ASP A 114 0.70 -2.92 4.26
CA ASP A 114 0.85 -3.33 5.66
C ASP A 114 1.90 -4.43 5.87
N ASN A 115 2.09 -5.29 4.88
CA ASN A 115 3.05 -6.38 4.88
C ASN A 115 4.44 -5.97 4.35
N LEU A 116 4.58 -4.75 3.81
CA LEU A 116 5.88 -4.25 3.33
C LEU A 116 6.78 -3.84 4.51
N PRO A 117 8.10 -4.10 4.40
CA PRO A 117 9.03 -3.80 5.47
C PRO A 117 9.07 -2.29 5.75
N HIS A 118 9.14 -1.97 7.04
CA HIS A 118 9.41 -0.62 7.53
C HIS A 118 10.71 -0.60 8.34
N ASP A 119 11.54 0.42 8.09
CA ASP A 119 12.72 0.69 8.88
C ASP A 119 12.38 1.60 10.08
N LEU A 120 12.95 1.30 11.25
CA LEU A 120 12.77 2.11 12.45
C LEU A 120 13.90 3.13 12.58
N ILE A 121 13.54 4.40 12.74
CA ILE A 121 14.46 5.46 13.15
C ILE A 121 14.12 5.97 14.54
N TYR A 122 15.16 6.41 15.24
CA TYR A 122 15.11 6.92 16.60
C TYR A 122 15.81 8.26 16.72
N SER A 123 15.29 9.15 17.55
CA SER A 123 16.02 10.33 18.00
C SER A 123 15.83 10.52 19.50
N GLU A 124 16.90 10.84 20.21
CA GLU A 124 16.90 11.02 21.67
C GLU A 124 15.97 12.14 22.12
N ASN A 125 15.81 13.17 21.29
CA ASN A 125 14.96 14.32 21.53
C ASN A 125 14.65 15.04 20.20
N GLN A 126 13.92 16.15 20.26
CA GLN A 126 13.43 16.87 19.08
C GLN A 126 14.52 17.63 18.32
N VAL A 127 15.71 17.82 18.90
CA VAL A 127 16.84 18.53 18.28
C VAL A 127 18.00 17.60 17.89
N SER A 128 18.04 16.38 18.42
CA SER A 128 19.01 15.37 18.03
C SER A 128 18.73 14.82 16.62
N PRO A 129 19.79 14.47 15.86
CA PRO A 129 19.62 13.86 14.56
C PRO A 129 18.93 12.50 14.67
N TRP A 130 18.28 12.08 13.58
CA TRP A 130 17.77 10.72 13.45
C TRP A 130 18.92 9.70 13.38
N MET A 131 18.70 8.56 14.02
CA MET A 131 19.55 7.38 14.04
C MET A 131 18.77 6.18 13.51
N GLU A 132 19.43 5.28 12.79
CA GLU A 132 18.87 3.99 12.41
C GLU A 132 18.81 3.06 13.61
N VAL A 133 17.74 2.28 13.71
CA VAL A 133 17.61 1.23 14.72
C VAL A 133 17.87 -0.13 14.08
N TRP A 134 18.94 -0.76 14.53
CA TRP A 134 19.37 -2.08 14.10
C TRP A 134 19.02 -3.12 15.16
N VAL A 135 18.61 -4.32 14.74
CA VAL A 135 18.44 -5.46 15.64
C VAL A 135 19.75 -6.25 15.70
N GLY A 136 20.36 -6.31 16.87
CA GLY A 136 21.56 -7.10 17.15
C GLY A 136 21.29 -8.23 18.16
N LYS A 137 22.19 -9.21 18.21
CA LYS A 137 22.20 -10.23 19.27
C LYS A 137 23.04 -9.75 20.45
N LYS A 138 22.56 -9.92 21.68
CA LYS A 138 23.40 -9.76 22.86
C LYS A 138 24.43 -10.89 22.96
N HIS A 139 25.52 -10.64 23.67
CA HIS A 139 26.62 -11.60 23.87
C HIS A 139 26.15 -12.90 24.58
N ASP A 140 25.01 -12.87 25.26
CA ASP A 140 24.36 -14.03 25.87
C ASP A 140 23.18 -14.50 24.98
N ARG A 141 23.29 -15.72 24.45
CA ARG A 141 22.99 -16.09 23.04
C ARG A 141 21.52 -16.12 22.58
N GLU A 142 20.55 -15.62 23.34
CA GLU A 142 19.13 -15.75 23.01
C GLU A 142 18.31 -14.46 23.02
N THR A 143 18.89 -13.32 23.43
CA THR A 143 18.15 -12.05 23.50
C THR A 143 18.59 -11.08 22.41
N HIS A 144 17.61 -10.56 21.67
CA HIS A 144 17.82 -9.48 20.71
C HIS A 144 17.80 -8.12 21.42
N SER A 145 18.51 -7.15 20.87
CA SER A 145 18.49 -5.77 21.35
C SER A 145 18.62 -4.78 20.21
N GLU A 146 18.09 -3.59 20.42
CA GLU A 146 18.28 -2.46 19.53
C GLU A 146 19.69 -1.88 19.65
N LEU A 147 20.28 -1.53 18.52
CA LEU A 147 21.51 -0.79 18.38
C LEU A 147 21.21 0.47 17.57
N PHE A 148 21.69 1.62 18.02
CA PHE A 148 21.47 2.90 17.36
C PHE A 148 22.70 3.28 16.55
N LYS A 149 22.53 3.54 15.25
CA LYS A 149 23.62 3.95 14.36
C LYS A 149 23.28 5.27 13.67
N PRO A 150 24.28 6.10 13.32
CA PRO A 150 24.05 7.26 12.48
C PRO A 150 23.35 6.87 11.18
N LEU A 151 22.50 7.75 10.66
CA LEU A 151 21.80 7.58 9.40
C LEU A 151 22.79 7.47 8.23
N GLN A 152 22.76 6.35 7.50
CA GLN A 152 23.62 6.06 6.36
C GLN A 152 22.86 5.44 5.18
N ASP A 153 21.76 4.72 5.44
CA ASP A 153 20.96 4.07 4.42
C ASP A 153 20.24 5.10 3.53
N SER A 154 20.44 4.99 2.22
CA SER A 154 19.90 5.92 1.23
C SER A 154 18.38 5.83 1.06
N LEU A 155 17.77 4.68 1.33
CA LEU A 155 16.32 4.48 1.29
C LEU A 155 15.67 5.11 2.53
N ILE A 156 16.25 4.87 3.71
CA ILE A 156 15.81 5.51 4.97
C ILE A 156 15.94 7.03 4.84
N THR A 157 17.08 7.53 4.36
CA THR A 157 17.33 8.97 4.16
C THR A 157 16.28 9.60 3.23
N ARG A 158 15.98 8.96 2.09
CA ARG A 158 14.93 9.44 1.17
C ARG A 158 13.54 9.43 1.80
N CYS A 159 13.19 8.40 2.57
CA CYS A 159 11.92 8.38 3.32
C CYS A 159 11.82 9.55 4.31
N VAL A 160 12.91 9.88 5.03
CA VAL A 160 12.96 11.04 5.93
C VAL A 160 12.79 12.35 5.15
N GLU A 161 13.49 12.51 4.03
CA GLU A 161 13.35 13.70 3.18
C GLU A 161 11.90 13.90 2.69
N ILE A 162 11.25 12.83 2.22
CA ILE A 162 9.85 12.88 1.76
C ILE A 162 8.93 13.23 2.92
N MET A 163 9.12 12.62 4.09
CA MET A 163 8.33 12.89 5.30
C MET A 163 8.44 14.37 5.72
N ASP A 164 9.63 14.97 5.69
CA ASP A 164 9.86 16.33 6.19
C ASP A 164 9.56 17.45 5.16
N TRP A 165 9.39 17.12 3.87
CA TRP A 165 9.29 18.08 2.76
C TRP A 165 8.31 19.28 2.91
N GLU A 166 7.21 19.16 3.67
CA GLU A 166 6.24 20.26 3.86
C GLU A 166 6.35 21.03 5.16
N LYS A 167 7.16 20.57 6.13
CA LYS A 167 7.46 21.40 7.30
C LYS A 167 8.11 22.72 6.89
N ASP A 168 8.81 22.73 5.76
CA ASP A 168 9.45 23.92 5.18
C ASP A 168 8.49 24.79 4.35
N HIS A 169 7.45 24.21 3.72
CA HIS A 169 6.52 24.95 2.85
C HIS A 169 5.25 25.45 3.57
N SER A 170 4.89 24.85 4.72
CA SER A 170 3.70 25.20 5.52
C SER A 170 3.92 26.31 6.56
N ASN A 171 5.15 26.85 6.66
CA ASN A 171 5.48 28.00 7.51
C ASN A 171 4.85 29.34 7.06
N GLN A 172 3.89 29.33 6.13
CA GLN A 172 3.01 30.48 5.85
C GLN A 172 1.73 30.52 6.70
N SER A 173 1.50 29.54 7.60
CA SER A 173 0.43 29.61 8.62
C SER A 173 1.01 29.97 10.00
N GLY A 174 1.22 31.27 10.22
CA GLY A 174 1.75 31.80 11.47
C GLY A 174 0.79 31.61 12.65
N SER A 175 1.21 30.82 13.65
CA SER A 175 0.96 30.99 15.11
C SER A 175 1.13 29.67 15.88
N VAL A 176 0.79 28.53 15.29
CA VAL A 176 0.78 27.22 15.99
C VAL A 176 2.14 26.50 15.98
N SER A 177 3.00 26.77 14.98
CA SER A 177 4.33 26.13 14.83
C SER A 177 5.35 26.59 15.90
N MET A 178 5.36 27.89 16.25
CA MET A 178 6.29 28.42 17.26
C MET A 178 6.02 27.87 18.67
N ALA A 179 4.74 27.71 19.05
CA ALA A 179 4.37 27.19 20.36
C ALA A 179 4.82 25.73 20.57
N ARG A 180 4.73 24.88 19.54
CA ARG A 180 5.26 23.50 19.58
C ARG A 180 6.80 23.48 19.64
N SER A 181 7.47 24.32 18.87
CA SER A 181 8.94 24.39 18.86
C SER A 181 9.49 24.76 20.24
N ILE A 182 8.89 25.74 20.93
CA ILE A 182 9.33 26.16 22.26
C ILE A 182 9.06 25.05 23.30
N TRP A 183 7.87 24.43 23.30
CA TRP A 183 7.57 23.33 24.22
C TRP A 183 8.45 22.10 24.02
N SER A 184 8.80 21.79 22.76
CA SER A 184 9.68 20.67 22.42
C SER A 184 11.12 20.85 22.91
N LYS A 185 11.56 22.10 23.13
CA LYS A 185 12.86 22.42 23.71
C LYS A 185 12.88 22.35 25.24
N VAL A 186 11.71 22.49 25.89
CA VAL A 186 11.58 22.50 27.36
C VAL A 186 11.34 21.08 27.91
N PHE A 187 10.74 20.18 27.13
CA PHE A 187 10.55 18.77 27.50
C PHE A 187 11.10 17.84 26.41
N PRO A 188 12.42 17.55 26.43
CA PRO A 188 13.02 16.61 25.49
C PRO A 188 12.35 15.24 25.65
N LYS A 189 11.83 14.69 24.55
CA LYS A 189 11.22 13.36 24.53
C LYS A 189 11.79 12.53 23.40
N PRO A 190 12.16 11.26 23.66
CA PRO A 190 12.61 10.37 22.61
C PRO A 190 11.51 10.16 21.57
N ARG A 191 11.92 10.07 20.32
CA ARG A 191 11.03 9.87 19.17
C ARG A 191 11.40 8.58 18.47
N ARG A 192 10.37 7.84 18.05
CA ARG A 192 10.47 6.62 17.26
C ARG A 192 9.52 6.74 16.08
N CYS A 193 9.99 6.34 14.91
CA CYS A 193 9.25 6.53 13.69
C CYS A 193 9.54 5.34 12.75
N TRP A 194 8.47 4.65 12.36
CA TRP A 194 8.54 3.54 11.42
C TRP A 194 8.30 4.08 10.01
N LEU A 195 9.28 3.88 9.13
CA LEU A 195 9.31 4.44 7.78
C LEU A 195 8.92 3.37 6.77
N PRO A 196 7.96 3.64 5.85
CA PRO A 196 7.50 2.68 4.84
C PRO A 196 8.50 2.53 3.69
N THR A 197 9.73 2.10 3.98
CA THR A 197 10.83 1.97 3.01
C THR A 197 10.53 0.93 1.95
N GLY A 198 9.85 -0.18 2.30
CA GLY A 198 9.35 -1.16 1.34
C GLY A 198 8.36 -0.57 0.33
N CYS A 199 7.44 0.28 0.80
CA CYS A 199 6.50 1.00 -0.07
C CYS A 199 7.23 1.96 -1.01
N LEU A 200 8.21 2.73 -0.50
CA LEU A 200 9.03 3.61 -1.34
C LEU A 200 9.73 2.81 -2.43
N ARG A 201 10.42 1.71 -2.08
CA ARG A 201 11.11 0.86 -3.05
C ARG A 201 10.16 0.28 -4.11
N LEU A 202 9.01 -0.25 -3.67
CA LEU A 202 8.00 -0.81 -4.58
C LEU A 202 7.51 0.25 -5.57
N LEU A 203 7.10 1.43 -5.08
CA LEU A 203 6.57 2.50 -5.92
C LEU A 203 7.65 3.08 -6.85
N GLU A 204 8.93 3.13 -6.44
CA GLU A 204 10.03 3.50 -7.34
C GLU A 204 10.16 2.54 -8.53
N VAL A 205 10.07 1.23 -8.28
CA VAL A 205 10.10 0.22 -9.34
C VAL A 205 8.87 0.35 -10.23
N LEU A 206 7.67 0.40 -9.65
CA LEU A 206 6.41 0.48 -10.40
C LEU A 206 6.33 1.73 -11.28
N HIS A 207 6.68 2.92 -10.79
CA HIS A 207 6.75 4.13 -11.63
C HIS A 207 7.85 4.05 -12.69
N GLY A 208 8.94 3.35 -12.40
CA GLY A 208 10.03 3.12 -13.37
C GLY A 208 9.64 2.19 -14.52
N VAL A 209 8.85 1.15 -14.25
CA VAL A 209 8.49 0.11 -15.23
C VAL A 209 7.10 0.28 -15.85
N LEU A 210 6.17 0.91 -15.14
CA LEU A 210 4.78 1.20 -15.55
C LEU A 210 4.48 2.71 -15.43
N PRO A 211 5.21 3.58 -16.14
CA PRO A 211 5.18 5.04 -15.94
C PRO A 211 3.86 5.73 -16.32
N LYS A 212 2.86 5.00 -16.83
CA LYS A 212 1.50 5.49 -17.10
C LYS A 212 0.43 4.77 -16.27
N MET A 213 0.83 4.10 -15.18
CA MET A 213 -0.11 3.39 -14.32
C MET A 213 -1.10 4.34 -13.64
N SER A 214 -2.35 3.89 -13.59
CA SER A 214 -3.34 4.29 -12.59
C SER A 214 -3.28 3.31 -11.43
N LEU A 215 -3.15 3.81 -10.21
CA LEU A 215 -2.96 3.02 -9.01
C LEU A 215 -4.25 2.99 -8.18
N ILE A 216 -4.61 1.80 -7.73
CA ILE A 216 -5.60 1.57 -6.68
C ILE A 216 -4.89 0.79 -5.58
N ALA A 217 -4.80 1.38 -4.39
CA ALA A 217 -4.28 0.71 -3.21
C ALA A 217 -5.33 0.72 -2.10
N SER A 218 -5.44 -0.35 -1.32
CA SER A 218 -6.28 -0.40 -0.13
C SER A 218 -5.57 -1.10 0.99
N ASP A 219 -5.63 -0.53 2.19
CA ASP A 219 -4.96 -1.07 3.36
C ASP A 219 -5.50 -0.49 4.68
N PHE A 220 -5.06 -1.03 5.81
CA PHE A 220 -5.35 -0.55 7.15
C PHE A 220 -4.73 0.84 7.37
N SER A 221 -5.56 1.84 7.64
CA SER A 221 -5.14 3.19 8.06
C SER A 221 -4.74 3.28 9.54
N TYR A 222 -5.23 2.33 10.36
CA TYR A 222 -4.80 2.17 11.74
C TYR A 222 -4.98 0.72 12.19
N LEU A 223 -4.20 0.33 13.20
CA LEU A 223 -4.28 -0.97 13.86
C LEU A 223 -4.69 -0.74 15.33
N PRO A 224 -5.72 -1.44 15.84
CA PRO A 224 -6.12 -1.33 17.23
C PRO A 224 -5.04 -1.95 18.15
N ASP A 225 -4.99 -1.48 19.40
CA ASP A 225 -4.23 -2.11 20.48
C ASP A 225 -2.71 -2.29 20.25
N VAL A 226 -2.11 -1.49 19.36
CA VAL A 226 -0.65 -1.48 19.15
C VAL A 226 0.09 -1.05 20.42
N ARG A 227 0.92 -1.95 20.93
CA ARG A 227 1.74 -1.73 22.14
C ARG A 227 3.18 -1.32 21.82
N ILE A 228 3.63 -1.56 20.59
CA ILE A 228 4.98 -1.21 20.15
C ILE A 228 5.09 0.31 20.04
N PRO A 229 6.17 0.93 20.56
CA PRO A 229 6.30 2.38 20.56
C PRO A 229 6.69 2.94 19.18
N GLY A 230 6.19 4.14 18.90
CA GLY A 230 6.60 4.95 17.74
C GLY A 230 5.44 5.33 16.81
N GLU A 231 5.66 6.38 16.04
CA GLU A 231 4.75 6.77 14.97
C GLU A 231 4.71 5.67 13.90
N ARG A 232 3.50 5.23 13.52
CA ARG A 232 3.24 4.10 12.59
C ARG A 232 3.81 2.75 13.05
N ALA A 233 3.86 2.53 14.36
CA ALA A 233 4.32 1.26 14.90
C ALA A 233 3.48 0.06 14.41
N PRO A 234 4.14 -1.12 14.23
CA PRO A 234 3.44 -2.31 13.78
C PRO A 234 2.63 -2.95 14.89
N LEU A 235 1.62 -3.73 14.47
CA LEU A 235 1.11 -4.83 15.27
C LEU A 235 1.98 -6.07 15.01
N VAL A 236 2.47 -6.69 16.07
CA VAL A 236 3.21 -7.96 16.00
C VAL A 236 2.40 -8.99 16.78
N SER A 237 1.96 -10.05 16.11
CA SER A 237 1.01 -11.01 16.69
C SER A 237 1.31 -12.43 16.24
N THR A 238 1.18 -13.40 17.15
CA THR A 238 1.18 -14.83 16.81
C THR A 238 -0.22 -15.40 16.97
N LYS A 239 -0.62 -16.29 16.05
CA LYS A 239 -1.85 -17.10 16.21
C LYS A 239 -1.49 -18.48 16.73
N LYS A 240 -1.95 -18.80 17.94
CA LYS A 240 -1.80 -20.13 18.54
C LYS A 240 -3.16 -20.67 18.98
N ASN A 241 -3.55 -21.82 18.44
CA ASN A 241 -4.80 -22.51 18.76
C ASN A 241 -6.06 -21.63 18.58
N GLY A 242 -6.07 -20.76 17.58
CA GLY A 242 -7.21 -19.86 17.31
C GLY A 242 -7.25 -18.59 18.17
N SER A 243 -6.32 -18.43 19.11
CA SER A 243 -6.15 -17.19 19.89
C SER A 243 -4.96 -16.39 19.38
N SER A 244 -5.13 -15.07 19.27
CA SER A 244 -4.05 -14.13 18.97
C SER A 244 -3.31 -13.72 20.24
N LEU A 245 -1.99 -13.64 20.17
CA LEU A 245 -1.14 -13.10 21.22
C LEU A 245 -0.33 -11.93 20.65
N ASP A 246 -0.65 -10.72 21.11
CA ASP A 246 0.04 -9.50 20.66
C ASP A 246 1.25 -9.20 21.52
N TYR A 247 2.38 -8.94 20.85
CA TYR A 247 3.65 -8.67 21.49
C TYR A 247 3.76 -7.20 21.91
N GLY A 248 4.37 -6.95 23.08
CA GLY A 248 4.76 -5.60 23.50
C GLY A 248 6.05 -5.10 22.82
N SER A 249 6.81 -6.01 22.23
CA SER A 249 8.08 -5.74 21.56
C SER A 249 8.28 -6.71 20.40
N TYR A 250 8.72 -6.18 19.25
CA TYR A 250 9.06 -6.99 18.08
C TYR A 250 10.33 -7.85 18.30
N LEU A 251 11.14 -7.54 19.33
CA LEU A 251 12.34 -8.32 19.68
C LEU A 251 12.02 -9.69 20.29
N ASP A 252 10.79 -9.86 20.79
CA ASP A 252 10.31 -11.08 21.43
C ASP A 252 9.71 -12.07 20.43
N ALA A 253 9.46 -11.62 19.18
CA ALA A 253 8.97 -12.47 18.10
C ALA A 253 10.07 -13.43 17.62
N LYS A 254 9.76 -14.74 17.57
CA LYS A 254 10.73 -15.80 17.25
C LYS A 254 10.60 -16.33 15.82
N GLY A 255 10.11 -15.48 14.91
CA GLY A 255 9.93 -15.80 13.48
C GLY A 255 8.61 -16.51 13.15
N ASP A 256 7.74 -16.72 14.14
CA ASP A 256 6.39 -17.27 13.98
C ASP A 256 5.29 -16.20 14.06
N ALA A 257 5.67 -14.93 14.27
CA ALA A 257 4.76 -13.80 14.37
C ALA A 257 4.54 -13.13 13.02
N ASP A 258 3.29 -12.75 12.77
CA ASP A 258 2.94 -11.84 11.69
C ASP A 258 3.19 -10.39 12.13
N ILE A 259 3.67 -9.56 11.22
CA ILE A 259 3.96 -8.14 11.45
C ILE A 259 3.18 -7.32 10.44
N PHE A 260 2.30 -6.44 10.92
CA PHE A 260 1.47 -5.57 10.10
C PHE A 260 1.74 -4.12 10.47
N PHE A 261 1.92 -3.26 9.48
CA PHE A 261 2.07 -1.82 9.66
C PHE A 261 0.80 -1.08 9.26
N PRO A 262 0.35 -0.06 10.02
CA PRO A 262 -0.69 0.82 9.55
C PRO A 262 -0.15 1.68 8.40
N THR A 263 -0.90 1.77 7.31
CA THR A 263 -0.60 2.64 6.18
C THR A 263 -0.96 4.08 6.50
N ASP A 264 0.05 4.94 6.51
CA ASP A 264 -0.12 6.39 6.54
C ASP A 264 -0.40 6.90 5.13
N PHE A 265 -1.68 7.06 4.81
CA PHE A 265 -2.16 7.44 3.47
C PHE A 265 -1.67 8.82 3.03
N TRP A 266 -1.36 9.72 3.96
CA TRP A 266 -0.74 11.02 3.63
C TRP A 266 0.71 10.81 3.18
N LEU A 267 1.47 9.98 3.89
CA LEU A 267 2.85 9.67 3.48
C LEU A 267 2.89 8.84 2.19
N LEU A 268 1.95 7.92 1.99
CA LEU A 268 1.79 7.15 0.75
C LEU A 268 1.64 8.08 -0.46
N GLU A 269 0.77 9.09 -0.36
CA GLU A 269 0.57 10.06 -1.44
C GLU A 269 1.87 10.80 -1.80
N ARG A 270 2.67 11.16 -0.80
CA ARG A 270 3.94 11.87 -1.02
C ARG A 270 4.98 10.98 -1.66
N ILE A 271 5.04 9.71 -1.25
CA ILE A 271 5.89 8.70 -1.88
C ILE A 271 5.48 8.51 -3.34
N ASP A 272 4.17 8.38 -3.63
CA ASP A 272 3.67 8.27 -5.01
C ASP A 272 4.05 9.49 -5.87
N HIS A 273 3.87 10.70 -5.35
CA HIS A 273 4.28 11.93 -6.02
C HIS A 273 5.80 12.03 -6.19
N TYR A 274 6.59 11.56 -5.24
CA TYR A 274 8.04 11.54 -5.35
C TYR A 274 8.50 10.56 -6.44
N CYS A 275 7.98 9.33 -6.43
CA CYS A 275 8.34 8.26 -7.36
C CYS A 275 7.87 8.55 -8.80
N SER A 276 6.73 9.21 -8.97
CA SER A 276 6.25 9.67 -10.29
C SER A 276 7.03 10.85 -10.88
N GLY A 277 7.96 11.43 -10.11
CA GLY A 277 8.78 12.57 -10.52
C GLY A 277 8.14 13.94 -10.31
N GLN A 278 6.97 14.02 -9.66
CA GLN A 278 6.31 15.28 -9.33
C GLN A 278 7.04 16.06 -8.23
N LEU A 279 7.52 15.39 -7.17
CA LEU A 279 8.19 16.08 -6.06
C LEU A 279 9.62 16.54 -6.41
N LYS A 280 10.32 15.82 -7.30
CA LYS A 280 11.67 16.18 -7.79
C LYS A 280 11.68 17.51 -8.56
N MET A 281 10.53 17.97 -9.06
CA MET A 281 10.40 19.22 -9.80
C MET A 281 10.67 20.49 -8.99
N HIS A 282 10.52 20.43 -7.67
CA HIS A 282 10.66 21.62 -6.82
C HIS A 282 12.10 21.81 -6.27
N LYS A 283 12.97 20.82 -6.41
CA LYS A 283 14.41 20.91 -6.04
C LYS A 283 15.27 21.44 -7.20
N ASP A 284 14.93 21.08 -8.44
CA ASP A 284 15.65 21.50 -9.63
C ASP A 284 14.81 22.52 -10.42
N ASN A 285 15.26 23.78 -10.49
CA ASN A 285 14.74 24.81 -11.43
C ASN A 285 14.97 24.45 -12.92
N SER A 286 15.27 23.19 -13.23
CA SER A 286 15.48 22.69 -14.58
C SER A 286 14.22 21.99 -15.10
N SER A 287 13.83 22.37 -16.32
CA SER A 287 12.51 22.23 -16.92
C SER A 287 12.10 20.81 -17.36
N LYS A 288 12.27 19.77 -16.55
CA LYS A 288 11.85 18.39 -16.90
C LYS A 288 10.45 18.04 -16.38
N GLN A 289 9.42 18.59 -17.00
CA GLN A 289 7.98 18.26 -16.87
C GLN A 289 7.65 16.96 -16.09
N GLY A 290 7.59 17.05 -14.77
CA GLY A 290 7.14 15.96 -13.90
C GLY A 290 5.67 15.64 -14.17
N LYS A 291 5.31 14.35 -14.09
CA LYS A 291 3.95 13.90 -14.38
C LYS A 291 3.04 14.26 -13.21
N LYS A 292 2.18 15.25 -13.41
CA LYS A 292 1.13 15.58 -12.44
C LYS A 292 0.17 14.39 -12.30
N ARG A 293 -0.23 14.09 -11.07
CA ARG A 293 -1.21 13.04 -10.74
C ARG A 293 -2.37 13.63 -9.95
N ARG A 294 -3.55 13.04 -10.11
CA ARG A 294 -4.72 13.30 -9.26
C ARG A 294 -4.85 12.15 -8.29
N THR A 295 -4.99 12.49 -7.03
CA THR A 295 -5.04 11.58 -5.91
C THR A 295 -6.35 11.76 -5.16
N ILE A 296 -6.88 10.68 -4.59
CA ILE A 296 -7.99 10.73 -3.65
C ILE A 296 -7.86 9.58 -2.66
N THR A 297 -8.09 9.87 -1.39
CA THR A 297 -8.15 8.88 -0.30
C THR A 297 -9.57 8.84 0.23
N LEU A 298 -10.17 7.66 0.30
CA LEU A 298 -11.53 7.44 0.76
C LEU A 298 -11.54 6.39 1.87
N ASP A 299 -12.41 6.59 2.87
CA ASP A 299 -12.74 5.48 3.77
C ASP A 299 -13.45 4.38 2.97
N THR A 300 -13.31 3.12 3.41
CA THR A 300 -13.87 1.97 2.69
C THR A 300 -15.37 2.11 2.44
N SER A 301 -16.14 2.58 3.43
CA SER A 301 -17.57 2.82 3.25
C SER A 301 -17.86 3.82 2.13
N SER A 302 -17.17 4.97 2.10
CA SER A 302 -17.33 5.99 1.04
C SER A 302 -16.92 5.46 -0.33
N PHE A 303 -15.85 4.66 -0.41
CA PHE A 303 -15.46 4.00 -1.66
C PHE A 303 -16.53 3.02 -2.15
N MET A 304 -17.10 2.22 -1.24
CA MET A 304 -18.13 1.24 -1.57
C MET A 304 -19.48 1.90 -1.92
N GLU A 305 -19.80 3.04 -1.31
CA GLU A 305 -20.97 3.85 -1.68
C GLU A 305 -20.87 4.42 -3.10
N GLU A 306 -19.72 4.98 -3.45
CA GLU A 306 -19.50 5.63 -4.75
C GLU A 306 -19.35 4.61 -5.90
N PHE A 307 -18.53 3.58 -5.67
CA PHE A 307 -18.13 2.68 -6.73
C PHE A 307 -18.78 1.29 -6.65
N GLY A 308 -19.28 0.89 -5.49
CA GLY A 308 -19.85 -0.43 -5.28
C GLY A 308 -21.34 -0.55 -5.60
N LEU A 309 -21.94 -1.63 -5.09
CA LEU A 309 -23.39 -1.86 -5.10
C LEU A 309 -23.88 -2.20 -3.69
N PRO A 310 -23.85 -1.25 -2.74
CA PRO A 310 -24.20 -1.50 -1.35
C PRO A 310 -25.64 -2.01 -1.17
N THR A 311 -26.54 -1.70 -2.11
CA THR A 311 -27.90 -2.25 -2.13
C THR A 311 -27.95 -3.76 -2.36
N LYS A 312 -26.92 -4.34 -3.00
CA LYS A 312 -26.79 -5.80 -3.23
C LYS A 312 -26.07 -6.54 -2.10
N THR A 313 -25.46 -5.84 -1.16
CA THR A 313 -24.77 -6.43 0.01
C THR A 313 -25.55 -6.38 1.30
N ARG A 314 -26.61 -5.56 1.34
CA ARG A 314 -27.37 -5.37 2.56
C ARG A 314 -28.09 -6.66 2.96
N THR A 315 -27.83 -7.15 4.16
CA THR A 315 -28.51 -8.30 4.74
C THR A 315 -29.95 -7.92 5.14
N ARG A 316 -30.77 -8.93 5.44
CA ARG A 316 -32.21 -8.73 5.75
C ARG A 316 -32.45 -7.86 7.00
N ASP A 317 -31.56 -7.93 7.98
CA ASP A 317 -31.58 -7.12 9.20
C ASP A 317 -30.99 -5.71 8.99
N GLY A 318 -30.43 -5.44 7.82
CA GLY A 318 -30.00 -4.12 7.40
C GLY A 318 -28.52 -3.81 7.58
N TYR A 319 -27.75 -4.75 8.12
CA TYR A 319 -26.30 -4.71 8.16
C TYR A 319 -25.71 -4.82 6.74
N ASN A 320 -24.56 -4.18 6.52
CA ASN A 320 -23.87 -4.20 5.26
C ASN A 320 -22.36 -4.38 5.49
N PRO A 321 -21.80 -5.57 5.28
CA PRO A 321 -20.40 -5.82 5.57
C PRO A 321 -19.43 -4.94 4.77
N LEU A 322 -19.84 -4.43 3.60
CA LEU A 322 -18.98 -3.51 2.83
C LEU A 322 -18.99 -2.06 3.35
N LEU A 323 -19.98 -1.68 4.17
CA LEU A 323 -20.08 -0.33 4.75
C LEU A 323 -19.78 -0.30 6.24
N ASP A 324 -20.17 -1.36 6.96
CA ASP A 324 -20.16 -1.43 8.40
C ASP A 324 -18.89 -2.10 8.96
N ASP A 325 -18.25 -2.99 8.19
CA ASP A 325 -16.97 -3.59 8.56
C ASP A 325 -15.78 -2.78 8.01
N PHE A 326 -14.57 -3.18 8.42
CA PHE A 326 -13.31 -2.64 7.90
C PHE A 326 -13.20 -1.11 7.98
N LYS A 327 -13.81 -0.49 9.00
CA LYS A 327 -13.75 0.96 9.27
C LYS A 327 -12.33 1.50 9.44
N ASN A 328 -11.38 0.61 9.71
CA ASN A 328 -9.97 0.91 9.82
C ASN A 328 -9.21 0.84 8.49
N THR A 329 -9.87 0.54 7.36
CA THR A 329 -9.25 0.50 6.03
C THR A 329 -9.64 1.71 5.18
N LYS A 330 -8.76 2.05 4.22
CA LYS A 330 -9.01 3.12 3.26
C LYS A 330 -8.53 2.72 1.87
N PHE A 331 -9.11 3.35 0.86
CA PHE A 331 -8.71 3.27 -0.52
C PHE A 331 -7.92 4.53 -0.93
N TYR A 332 -6.80 4.33 -1.60
CA TYR A 332 -6.01 5.34 -2.27
C TYR A 332 -6.10 5.14 -3.78
N LEU A 333 -6.57 6.16 -4.49
CA LEU A 333 -6.59 6.19 -5.94
C LEU A 333 -5.63 7.25 -6.43
N SER A 334 -4.78 6.91 -7.39
CA SER A 334 -3.84 7.85 -8.01
C SER A 334 -3.81 7.64 -9.52
N VAL A 335 -4.13 8.68 -10.29
CA VAL A 335 -4.23 8.60 -11.75
C VAL A 335 -3.40 9.70 -12.43
N PRO A 336 -2.75 9.42 -13.58
CA PRO A 336 -2.04 10.46 -14.32
C PRO A 336 -3.00 11.55 -14.80
N THR A 337 -2.66 12.83 -14.59
CA THR A 337 -3.34 13.92 -15.27
C THR A 337 -2.84 13.94 -16.70
N HIS A 338 -3.61 13.38 -17.61
CA HIS A 338 -3.36 13.58 -19.02
C HIS A 338 -3.66 15.06 -19.28
N ASN A 339 -2.62 15.88 -19.44
CA ASN A 339 -2.81 17.15 -20.14
C ASN A 339 -3.21 16.74 -21.55
N ILE A 340 -4.51 16.64 -21.81
CA ILE A 340 -5.04 16.67 -23.16
C ILE A 340 -4.61 18.04 -23.69
N LYS A 341 -3.58 18.04 -24.52
CA LYS A 341 -3.32 19.14 -25.44
C LYS A 341 -3.92 18.76 -26.78
#